data_AF-E0SAC0-F1
#
_entry.id   AF-E0SAC0-F1
#
_cell.length_a   1.000
_cell.length_b   1.000
_cell.length_c   1.000
_cell.angle_alpha   90.00
_cell.angle_beta   90.00
_cell.angle_gamma   90.00
#
_symmetry.space_group_name_H-M   'P 1'
#
loop_
_entity.id
_entity.type
_entity.pdbx_description
1 polymer ?
#
loop_
_entity_poly.entity_id
_entity_poly.type
_entity_poly.pdbx_seq_one_letter_code
_entity_poly.pdbx_strand_id
1 'polypeptide(L)'
;MRTKPESCVFFLNEMTAEEEYNIVTRQPPRLPKRPVGRLNGNKILLSGNKLFVERHIGVVDLEYVESDEKIFNLLICLVRLPPFYNFILNFREKGEDIEKCQIMFRISEFLRLLMEEKKTNASDLLMESDSKVYEDIYSELLQAIHDELCEYYNFEEDTWSTMGKTQGAKPKLLYKEYSPIVEIFQGKAVSGSQSQEISFEKSRVSLKGFSNIQEAFDSSLKVKNRKITKKPPVLVLVVKEQGGIDILNGSNISLGSHTFSLCSFITEENTMSYCYVKDGEGWHGYGAGGVEKILEMKDVCGYPLMLFYTCNE
;
A
#
# COMPACT_ATOMS: atom_id res chain seq x y z
N MET A 1 -8.21 47.85 -30.66
CA MET A 1 -6.98 47.31 -31.31
C MET A 1 -6.19 46.55 -30.26
N ARG A 2 -5.91 45.26 -30.46
CA ARG A 2 -5.02 44.47 -29.60
C ARG A 2 -3.63 44.47 -30.23
N THR A 3 -2.66 45.10 -29.58
CA THR A 3 -1.25 45.09 -29.96
C THR A 3 -0.66 43.70 -29.69
N LYS A 4 0.07 43.13 -30.67
CA LYS A 4 0.89 41.94 -30.48
C LYS A 4 2.12 42.33 -29.66
N PRO A 5 2.56 41.52 -28.68
CA PRO A 5 3.83 41.75 -28.01
C PRO A 5 4.97 41.46 -29.00
N GLU A 6 5.85 42.43 -29.20
CA GLU A 6 7.12 42.21 -29.91
C GLU A 6 8.07 41.41 -29.01
N SER A 7 8.75 40.43 -29.61
CA SER A 7 9.73 39.59 -28.92
C SER A 7 11.02 40.39 -28.70
N CYS A 8 11.25 40.85 -27.48
CA CYS A 8 12.52 41.45 -27.08
C CYS A 8 13.51 40.37 -26.62
N VAL A 9 14.71 40.37 -27.20
CA VAL A 9 15.87 39.60 -26.72
C VAL A 9 16.70 40.52 -25.84
N PHE A 10 16.90 40.14 -24.58
CA PHE A 10 17.77 40.86 -23.66
C PHE A 10 19.11 40.12 -23.57
N PHE A 11 20.21 40.81 -23.89
CA PHE A 11 21.55 40.33 -23.59
C PHE A 11 21.92 40.78 -22.18
N LEU A 12 22.02 39.83 -21.26
CA LEU A 12 22.53 40.09 -19.92
C LEU A 12 24.05 40.15 -20.01
N ASN A 13 24.63 41.32 -19.74
CA ASN A 13 26.08 41.45 -19.61
C ASN A 13 26.55 40.70 -18.35
N GLU A 14 27.70 40.03 -18.45
CA GLU A 14 28.40 39.31 -17.37
C GLU A 14 27.88 37.91 -17.03
N MET A 15 27.24 37.21 -17.97
CA MET A 15 26.92 35.79 -17.79
C MET A 15 28.08 34.91 -18.29
N THR A 16 28.52 33.96 -17.47
CA THR A 16 29.52 32.96 -17.88
C THR A 16 28.90 31.91 -18.79
N ALA A 17 29.72 31.27 -19.64
CA ALA A 17 29.25 30.23 -20.54
C ALA A 17 28.57 29.04 -19.81
N GLU A 18 28.98 28.77 -18.57
CA GLU A 18 28.40 27.74 -17.70
C GLU A 18 27.00 28.13 -17.19
N GLU A 19 26.79 29.41 -16.88
CA GLU A 19 25.48 29.94 -16.50
C GLU A 19 24.52 29.98 -17.69
N GLU A 20 25.02 30.34 -18.87
CA GLU A 20 24.26 30.27 -20.12
C GLU A 20 23.83 28.84 -20.43
N TYR A 21 24.76 27.89 -20.34
CA TYR A 21 24.47 26.48 -20.51
C TYR A 21 23.41 25.99 -19.50
N ASN A 22 23.52 26.37 -18.22
CA ASN A 22 22.54 26.01 -17.20
C ASN A 22 21.16 26.63 -17.43
N ILE A 23 21.07 27.81 -18.04
CA ILE A 23 19.79 28.46 -18.38
C ILE A 23 19.16 27.82 -19.62
N VAL A 24 19.96 27.52 -20.64
CA VAL A 24 19.50 26.92 -21.91
C VAL A 24 19.16 25.43 -21.73
N THR A 25 19.87 24.72 -20.85
CA THR A 25 19.62 23.30 -20.53
C THR A 25 18.69 23.09 -19.35
N ARG A 26 18.32 24.15 -18.63
CA ARG A 26 17.21 24.11 -17.67
C ARG A 26 15.96 23.74 -18.43
N GLN A 27 15.61 22.46 -18.37
CA GLN A 27 14.28 22.03 -18.75
C GLN A 27 13.32 22.89 -17.91
N PRO A 28 12.31 23.54 -18.52
CA PRO A 28 11.28 24.17 -17.73
C PRO A 28 10.79 23.12 -16.74
N PRO A 29 10.63 23.44 -15.44
CA PRO A 29 9.98 22.51 -14.52
C PRO A 29 8.72 22.08 -15.24
N ARG A 30 8.56 20.77 -15.49
CA ARG A 30 7.38 20.24 -16.16
C ARG A 30 6.20 20.83 -15.39
N LEU A 31 5.55 21.84 -15.97
CA LEU A 31 4.30 22.33 -15.43
C LEU A 31 3.45 21.07 -15.33
N PRO A 32 2.93 20.71 -14.14
CA PRO A 32 2.07 19.55 -14.04
C PRO A 32 0.99 19.77 -15.08
N LYS A 33 0.98 18.93 -16.12
CA LYS A 33 -0.08 18.92 -17.12
C LYS A 33 -1.33 18.64 -16.31
N ARG A 34 -2.10 19.68 -15.98
CA ARG A 34 -3.42 19.47 -15.40
C ARG A 34 -4.16 18.60 -16.41
N PRO A 35 -4.65 17.41 -16.02
CA PRO A 35 -5.33 16.56 -16.97
C PRO A 35 -6.50 17.32 -17.57
N VAL A 36 -6.65 17.18 -18.88
CA VAL A 36 -7.90 17.43 -19.57
C VAL A 36 -8.92 16.49 -18.91
N GLY A 37 -9.80 17.05 -18.07
CA GLY A 37 -10.90 16.37 -17.36
C GLY A 37 -10.58 14.99 -16.76
N ARG A 38 -10.08 14.94 -15.52
CA ARG A 38 -10.05 13.68 -14.75
C ARG A 38 -11.45 13.07 -14.65
N LEU A 39 -11.53 11.74 -14.73
CA LEU A 39 -12.78 11.00 -14.65
C LEU A 39 -13.31 10.97 -13.20
N ASN A 40 -14.63 10.77 -13.02
CA ASN A 40 -15.18 10.58 -11.69
C ASN A 40 -14.84 9.18 -11.17
N GLY A 41 -13.99 9.11 -10.14
CA GLY A 41 -13.52 7.87 -9.53
C GLY A 41 -14.44 7.30 -8.45
N ASN A 42 -15.47 8.04 -7.99
CA ASN A 42 -16.31 7.60 -6.87
C ASN A 42 -17.10 6.31 -7.15
N LYS A 43 -17.38 6.01 -8.42
CA LYS A 43 -18.00 4.72 -8.82
C LYS A 43 -17.10 3.50 -8.56
N ILE A 44 -15.80 3.74 -8.45
CA ILE A 44 -14.78 2.72 -8.24
C ILE A 44 -14.48 2.51 -6.74
N LEU A 45 -14.80 3.49 -5.90
CA LEU A 45 -14.72 3.33 -4.45
C LEU A 45 -15.74 2.29 -3.97
N LEU A 46 -15.27 1.40 -3.10
CA LEU A 46 -16.12 0.49 -2.33
C LEU A 46 -16.19 0.98 -0.89
N SER A 47 -17.34 0.81 -0.26
CA SER A 47 -17.58 1.18 1.12
C SER A 47 -18.44 0.15 1.85
N GLY A 48 -18.33 0.13 3.18
CA GLY A 48 -19.01 -0.80 4.07
C GLY A 48 -18.71 -2.27 3.74
N ASN A 49 -19.69 -3.15 3.97
CA ASN A 49 -19.54 -4.60 3.83
C ASN A 49 -19.04 -5.06 2.46
N LYS A 50 -19.23 -4.28 1.39
CA LYS A 50 -18.73 -4.61 0.04
C LYS A 50 -17.20 -4.65 -0.04
N LEU A 51 -16.53 -3.92 0.85
CA LEU A 51 -15.07 -3.89 0.95
C LEU A 51 -14.52 -5.21 1.51
N PHE A 52 -15.30 -5.91 2.32
CA PHE A 52 -14.87 -7.08 3.10
C PHE A 52 -15.43 -8.40 2.56
N VAL A 53 -16.06 -8.41 1.37
CA VAL A 53 -16.59 -9.64 0.78
C VAL A 53 -15.45 -10.60 0.49
N GLU A 54 -15.43 -11.73 1.19
CA GLU A 54 -14.46 -12.79 0.95
C GLU A 54 -14.74 -13.50 -0.39
N ARG A 55 -13.68 -13.68 -1.18
CA ARG A 55 -13.69 -14.42 -2.45
C ARG A 55 -12.56 -15.42 -2.45
N HIS A 56 -12.80 -16.56 -3.08
CA HIS A 56 -11.75 -17.54 -3.32
C HIS A 56 -10.69 -16.94 -4.24
N ILE A 57 -9.43 -16.99 -3.80
CA ILE A 57 -8.26 -16.65 -4.60
C ILE A 57 -7.38 -17.89 -4.54
N GLY A 58 -7.12 -18.51 -5.69
CA GLY A 58 -6.35 -19.74 -5.77
C GLY A 58 -4.93 -19.58 -5.24
N VAL A 59 -4.37 -20.64 -4.69
CA VAL A 59 -2.96 -20.72 -4.28
C VAL A 59 -2.20 -21.43 -5.39
N VAL A 60 -1.57 -20.65 -6.27
CA VAL A 60 -0.86 -21.15 -7.45
C VAL A 60 0.59 -20.71 -7.45
N ASP A 61 1.47 -21.61 -7.86
CA ASP A 61 2.89 -21.36 -8.08
C ASP A 61 3.07 -20.57 -9.38
N LEU A 62 3.49 -19.31 -9.26
CA LEU A 62 3.76 -18.40 -10.37
C LEU A 62 5.27 -18.24 -10.53
N GLU A 63 5.75 -18.33 -11.77
CA GLU A 63 7.18 -18.15 -12.06
C GLU A 63 7.53 -16.67 -12.13
N TYR A 64 8.66 -16.28 -11.56
CA TYR A 64 9.20 -14.92 -11.60
C TYR A 64 10.73 -14.94 -11.66
N VAL A 65 11.35 -13.83 -12.09
CA VAL A 65 12.81 -13.67 -12.03
C VAL A 65 13.22 -13.37 -10.60
N GLU A 66 14.27 -14.03 -10.09
CA GLU A 66 14.71 -13.89 -8.68
C GLU A 66 14.92 -12.44 -8.22
N SER A 67 15.30 -11.52 -9.11
CA SER A 67 15.43 -10.09 -8.79
C SER A 67 14.13 -9.46 -8.29
N ASP A 68 13.00 -10.04 -8.65
CA ASP A 68 11.66 -9.50 -8.39
C ASP A 68 10.98 -10.19 -7.20
N GLU A 69 11.69 -11.06 -6.46
CA GLU A 69 11.15 -11.82 -5.32
C GLU A 69 10.41 -10.93 -4.32
N LYS A 70 10.98 -9.76 -3.99
CA LYS A 70 10.39 -8.88 -2.97
C LYS A 70 9.09 -8.22 -3.43
N ILE A 71 9.03 -7.77 -4.68
CA ILE A 71 7.80 -7.19 -5.23
C ILE A 71 6.74 -8.28 -5.44
N PHE A 72 7.15 -9.48 -5.86
CA PHE A 72 6.28 -10.64 -5.96
C PHE A 72 5.64 -10.97 -4.60
N ASN A 73 6.45 -11.14 -3.56
CA ASN A 73 6.00 -11.45 -2.21
C ASN A 73 5.05 -10.38 -1.63
N LEU A 74 5.33 -9.10 -1.89
CA LEU A 74 4.45 -8.00 -1.51
C LEU A 74 3.14 -8.03 -2.26
N LEU A 75 3.18 -8.23 -3.57
CA LEU A 75 1.98 -8.25 -4.40
C LEU A 75 1.08 -9.43 -4.03
N ILE A 76 1.65 -10.63 -3.83
CA ILE A 76 0.94 -11.80 -3.29
C ILE A 76 0.28 -11.46 -1.95
N CYS A 77 0.99 -10.85 -1.00
CA CYS A 77 0.41 -10.47 0.28
C CYS A 77 -0.75 -9.46 0.14
N LEU A 78 -0.58 -8.45 -0.72
CA LEU A 78 -1.57 -7.37 -0.89
C LEU A 78 -2.85 -7.86 -1.57
N VAL A 79 -2.73 -8.64 -2.65
CA VAL A 79 -3.90 -9.14 -3.39
C VAL A 79 -4.71 -10.19 -2.61
N ARG A 80 -4.24 -10.60 -1.43
CA ARG A 80 -4.98 -11.45 -0.49
C ARG A 80 -5.87 -10.66 0.46
N LEU A 81 -5.74 -9.33 0.51
CA LEU A 81 -6.50 -8.48 1.41
C LEU A 81 -7.88 -8.16 0.79
N PRO A 82 -9.02 -8.54 1.41
CA PRO A 82 -10.35 -8.29 0.86
C PRO A 82 -10.61 -6.85 0.43
N PRO A 83 -10.28 -5.82 1.23
CA PRO A 83 -10.43 -4.44 0.79
C PRO A 83 -9.71 -4.12 -0.51
N PHE A 84 -8.52 -4.69 -0.70
CA PHE A 84 -7.67 -4.37 -1.85
C PHE A 84 -8.09 -5.14 -3.11
N TYR A 85 -8.28 -6.46 -3.03
CA TYR A 85 -8.71 -7.20 -4.23
C TYR A 85 -10.14 -6.85 -4.64
N ASN A 86 -11.06 -6.57 -3.70
CA ASN A 86 -12.40 -6.13 -4.07
C ASN A 86 -12.34 -4.77 -4.79
N PHE A 87 -11.45 -3.87 -4.35
CA PHE A 87 -11.19 -2.63 -5.07
C PHE A 87 -10.65 -2.90 -6.49
N ILE A 88 -9.65 -3.78 -6.66
CA ILE A 88 -9.09 -4.12 -7.98
C ILE A 88 -10.18 -4.68 -8.90
N LEU A 89 -11.00 -5.60 -8.40
CA LEU A 89 -12.11 -6.19 -9.18
C LEU A 89 -13.14 -5.13 -9.57
N ASN A 90 -13.54 -4.26 -8.63
CA ASN A 90 -14.48 -3.17 -8.92
C ASN A 90 -13.87 -2.13 -9.87
N PHE A 91 -12.56 -1.88 -9.80
CA PHE A 91 -11.82 -1.05 -10.74
C PHE A 91 -11.82 -1.66 -12.14
N ARG A 92 -11.63 -2.97 -12.27
CA ARG A 92 -11.72 -3.66 -13.56
C ARG A 92 -13.13 -3.60 -14.17
N GLU A 93 -14.16 -3.73 -13.35
CA GLU A 93 -15.55 -3.75 -13.81
C GLU A 93 -16.10 -2.35 -14.17
N LYS A 94 -15.71 -1.31 -13.41
CA LYS A 94 -16.32 0.03 -13.50
C LYS A 94 -15.35 1.13 -13.92
N GLY A 95 -14.05 0.86 -13.85
CA GLY A 95 -13.02 1.76 -14.34
C GLY A 95 -13.18 1.97 -15.84
N GLU A 96 -12.92 3.20 -16.25
CA GLU A 96 -12.82 3.54 -17.67
C GLU A 96 -11.35 3.46 -18.06
N ASP A 97 -11.06 2.86 -19.21
CA ASP A 97 -9.71 2.76 -19.77
C ASP A 97 -8.67 2.17 -18.79
N ILE A 98 -8.96 1.04 -18.13
CA ILE A 98 -8.00 0.36 -17.23
C ILE A 98 -6.62 0.15 -17.88
N GLU A 99 -6.58 -0.09 -19.19
CA GLU A 99 -5.35 -0.26 -19.97
C GLU A 99 -4.45 1.00 -19.99
N LYS A 100 -4.99 2.19 -19.69
CA LYS A 100 -4.18 3.41 -19.51
C LYS A 100 -3.54 3.48 -18.12
N CYS A 101 -4.13 2.81 -17.14
CA CYS A 101 -3.57 2.65 -15.79
C CYS A 101 -2.67 1.40 -15.79
N GLN A 102 -1.43 1.56 -16.23
CA GLN A 102 -0.47 0.47 -16.41
C GLN A 102 -0.23 -0.35 -15.13
N ILE A 103 -0.10 0.31 -13.97
CA ILE A 103 0.13 -0.36 -12.68
C ILE A 103 -1.13 -1.12 -12.28
N MET A 104 -2.30 -0.46 -12.29
CA MET A 104 -3.57 -1.11 -11.95
C MET A 104 -3.92 -2.25 -12.90
N PHE A 105 -3.62 -2.13 -14.19
CA PHE A 105 -3.78 -3.18 -15.18
C PHE A 105 -2.91 -4.39 -14.84
N ARG A 106 -1.62 -4.20 -14.58
CA ARG A 106 -0.70 -5.28 -14.18
C ARG A 106 -1.15 -5.98 -12.91
N ILE A 107 -1.55 -5.24 -11.89
CA ILE A 107 -2.07 -5.80 -10.63
C ILE A 107 -3.37 -6.59 -10.87
N SER A 108 -4.27 -6.07 -11.72
CA SER A 108 -5.51 -6.76 -12.10
C SER A 108 -5.23 -8.07 -12.85
N GLU A 109 -4.27 -8.07 -13.76
CA GLU A 109 -3.85 -9.28 -14.46
C GLU A 109 -3.16 -10.28 -13.53
N PHE A 110 -2.33 -9.81 -12.60
CA PHE A 110 -1.72 -10.66 -11.58
C PHE A 110 -2.78 -11.34 -10.71
N LEU A 111 -3.77 -10.58 -10.22
CA LEU A 111 -4.91 -11.13 -9.49
C LEU A 111 -5.71 -12.14 -10.34
N ARG A 112 -5.92 -11.85 -11.63
CA ARG A 112 -6.59 -12.79 -12.55
C ARG A 112 -5.87 -14.13 -12.63
N LEU A 113 -4.54 -14.13 -12.72
CA LEU A 113 -3.74 -15.37 -12.77
C LEU A 113 -3.96 -16.24 -11.52
N LEU A 114 -4.00 -15.63 -10.34
CA LEU A 114 -4.28 -16.32 -9.08
C LEU A 114 -5.71 -16.88 -9.06
N MET A 115 -6.69 -16.11 -9.51
CA MET A 115 -8.10 -16.55 -9.56
C MET A 115 -8.37 -17.64 -10.60
N GLU A 116 -7.58 -17.70 -11.67
CA GLU A 116 -7.67 -18.75 -12.69
C GLU A 116 -6.92 -20.03 -12.33
N GLU A 117 -6.12 -20.02 -11.25
CA GLU A 117 -5.32 -21.17 -10.78
C GLU A 117 -4.38 -21.73 -11.85
N LYS A 118 -3.88 -20.88 -12.75
CA LYS A 118 -2.98 -21.29 -13.84
C LYS A 118 -1.54 -20.95 -13.50
N LYS A 119 -0.69 -21.97 -13.50
CA LYS A 119 0.77 -21.79 -13.44
C LYS A 119 1.22 -21.06 -14.71
N THR A 120 1.84 -19.90 -14.52
CA THR A 120 2.39 -19.08 -15.61
C THR A 120 3.50 -18.19 -15.08
N ASN A 121 4.21 -17.52 -15.99
CA ASN A 121 5.21 -16.54 -15.65
C ASN A 121 4.55 -15.18 -15.40
N ALA A 122 4.78 -14.62 -14.23
CA ALA A 122 4.23 -13.34 -13.79
C ALA A 122 5.23 -12.18 -13.88
N SER A 123 6.47 -12.40 -14.34
CA SER A 123 7.56 -11.41 -14.33
C SER A 123 7.16 -10.11 -15.02
N ASP A 124 6.51 -10.19 -16.19
CA ASP A 124 6.08 -9.00 -16.97
C ASP A 124 5.00 -8.16 -16.25
N LEU A 125 4.36 -8.72 -15.22
CA LEU A 125 3.34 -8.04 -14.41
C LEU A 125 3.92 -7.40 -13.15
N LEU A 126 5.17 -7.70 -12.79
CA LEU A 126 5.81 -7.15 -11.61
C LEU A 126 6.30 -5.72 -11.88
N MET A 127 6.30 -4.89 -10.84
CA MET A 127 6.76 -3.52 -10.90
C MET A 127 8.20 -3.45 -10.40
N GLU A 128 9.05 -2.69 -11.09
CA GLU A 128 10.39 -2.40 -10.59
C GLU A 128 10.30 -1.56 -9.31
N SER A 129 11.23 -1.80 -8.41
CA SER A 129 11.35 -1.09 -7.13
C SER A 129 12.78 -0.58 -6.98
N ASP A 130 12.92 0.67 -6.55
CA ASP A 130 14.24 1.26 -6.33
C ASP A 130 14.86 0.76 -5.02
N SER A 131 14.01 0.47 -4.03
CA SER A 131 14.46 -0.05 -2.74
C SER A 131 14.58 -1.57 -2.72
N LYS A 132 15.45 -2.05 -1.82
CA LYS A 132 15.63 -3.47 -1.45
C LYS A 132 14.98 -3.81 -0.10
N VAL A 133 14.43 -2.82 0.59
CA VAL A 133 13.85 -2.96 1.94
C VAL A 133 12.34 -3.03 1.82
N TYR A 134 11.73 -4.15 2.24
CA TYR A 134 10.28 -4.39 2.12
C TYR A 134 9.39 -3.22 2.57
N GLU A 135 9.76 -2.55 3.66
CA GLU A 135 9.02 -1.40 4.16
C GLU A 135 8.94 -0.26 3.12
N ASP A 136 10.02 0.00 2.40
CA ASP A 136 10.12 1.06 1.41
C ASP A 136 9.46 0.63 0.10
N ILE A 137 9.69 -0.62 -0.35
CA ILE A 137 9.01 -1.19 -1.53
C ILE A 137 7.49 -1.11 -1.37
N TYR A 138 6.97 -1.41 -0.18
CA TYR A 138 5.54 -1.26 0.13
C TYR A 138 5.06 0.18 -0.03
N SER A 139 5.81 1.17 0.49
CA SER A 139 5.45 2.59 0.32
C SER A 139 5.51 3.02 -1.13
N GLU A 140 6.57 2.64 -1.86
CA GLU A 140 6.77 2.96 -3.27
C GLU A 140 5.61 2.41 -4.11
N LEU A 141 5.22 1.15 -3.88
CA LEU A 141 4.10 0.54 -4.57
C LEU A 141 2.78 1.25 -4.29
N LEU A 142 2.43 1.50 -3.02
CA LEU A 142 1.19 2.20 -2.68
C LEU A 142 1.17 3.64 -3.23
N GLN A 143 2.31 4.33 -3.19
CA GLN A 143 2.46 5.66 -3.77
C GLN A 143 2.29 5.64 -5.29
N ALA A 144 2.90 4.69 -5.98
CA ALA A 144 2.78 4.56 -7.43
C ALA A 144 1.33 4.26 -7.86
N ILE A 145 0.63 3.39 -7.14
CA ILE A 145 -0.81 3.14 -7.36
C ILE A 145 -1.62 4.40 -7.09
N HIS A 146 -1.35 5.11 -5.99
CA HIS A 146 -2.04 6.36 -5.64
C HIS A 146 -1.87 7.42 -6.74
N ASP A 147 -0.64 7.64 -7.19
CA ASP A 147 -0.32 8.66 -8.19
C ASP A 147 -0.96 8.33 -9.54
N GLU A 148 -0.94 7.07 -9.97
CA GLU A 148 -1.63 6.64 -11.19
C GLU A 148 -3.13 6.87 -11.09
N LEU A 149 -3.76 6.50 -9.97
CA LEU A 149 -5.20 6.73 -9.77
C LEU A 149 -5.54 8.23 -9.81
N CYS A 150 -4.76 9.08 -9.15
CA CYS A 150 -4.97 10.53 -9.11
C CYS A 150 -4.56 11.23 -10.42
N GLU A 151 -3.78 10.61 -11.28
CA GLU A 151 -3.52 11.13 -12.63
C GLU A 151 -4.80 11.09 -13.48
N TYR A 152 -5.54 9.98 -13.43
CA TYR A 152 -6.69 9.72 -14.31
C TYR A 152 -8.05 10.05 -13.67
N TYR A 153 -8.16 9.96 -12.34
CA TYR A 153 -9.43 10.07 -11.62
C TYR A 153 -9.42 11.17 -10.56
N ASN A 154 -10.59 11.77 -10.36
CA ASN A 154 -10.91 12.56 -9.18
C ASN A 154 -11.73 11.71 -8.21
N PHE A 155 -11.28 11.61 -6.96
CA PHE A 155 -12.02 11.01 -5.87
C PHE A 155 -12.40 12.08 -4.87
N GLU A 156 -13.63 12.00 -4.35
CA GLU A 156 -14.09 12.86 -3.27
C GLU A 156 -14.17 12.04 -1.98
N GLU A 157 -13.68 12.61 -0.88
CA GLU A 157 -13.86 12.01 0.45
C GLU A 157 -15.32 12.18 0.87
N ASP A 158 -15.98 11.10 1.32
CA ASP A 158 -17.33 11.17 1.87
C ASP A 158 -17.31 12.00 3.18
N THR A 159 -17.57 13.29 3.04
CA THR A 159 -17.47 14.32 4.10
C THR A 159 -18.49 14.17 5.25
N TRP A 160 -19.38 13.18 5.19
CA TRP A 160 -20.38 12.94 6.24
C TRP A 160 -19.82 12.30 7.52
N SER A 161 -18.64 11.67 7.47
CA SER A 161 -18.03 11.01 8.64
C SER A 161 -17.11 11.92 9.48
N THR A 162 -16.81 13.14 9.01
CA THR A 162 -15.87 14.09 9.64
C THR A 162 -16.57 15.34 10.18
N MET A 163 -17.80 15.22 10.70
CA MET A 163 -18.38 16.25 11.57
C MET A 163 -17.77 16.22 12.97
N GLY A 164 -16.49 16.55 13.03
CA GLY A 164 -15.78 16.97 14.24
C GLY A 164 -15.00 18.23 13.89
N LYS A 165 -15.69 19.38 13.80
CA LYS A 165 -15.04 20.69 13.66
C LYS A 165 -14.25 21.01 14.93
N THR A 166 -13.04 20.48 15.04
CA THR A 166 -11.99 21.10 15.84
C THR A 166 -11.12 21.91 14.89
N GLN A 167 -11.16 23.24 15.06
CA GLN A 167 -10.17 24.16 14.51
C GLN A 167 -8.80 23.82 15.13
N GLY A 168 -8.17 22.78 14.60
CA GLY A 168 -6.80 22.37 14.92
C GLY A 168 -5.96 22.37 13.66
N ALA A 169 -4.64 22.43 13.82
CA ALA A 169 -3.69 22.39 12.72
C ALA A 169 -4.04 21.29 11.71
N LYS A 170 -4.01 21.62 10.41
CA LYS A 170 -4.30 20.66 9.34
C LYS A 170 -3.47 19.38 9.55
N PRO A 171 -4.06 18.19 9.40
CA PRO A 171 -3.34 16.94 9.59
C PRO A 171 -2.15 16.88 8.65
N LYS A 172 -1.04 16.29 9.11
CA LYS A 172 0.07 15.95 8.20
C LYS A 172 -0.40 14.79 7.34
N LEU A 173 -0.72 15.09 6.08
CA LEU A 173 -1.17 14.10 5.10
C LEU A 173 0.04 13.34 4.56
N LEU A 174 -0.09 12.02 4.36
CA LEU A 174 0.89 11.23 3.62
C LEU A 174 0.70 11.48 2.12
N TYR A 175 -0.54 11.37 1.67
CA TYR A 175 -0.97 11.65 0.29
C TYR A 175 -1.64 13.01 0.20
N LYS A 176 -1.32 13.81 -0.83
CA LYS A 176 -1.91 15.15 -1.00
C LYS A 176 -3.36 15.10 -1.48
N GLU A 177 -3.69 14.09 -2.30
CA GLU A 177 -5.02 13.88 -2.86
C GLU A 177 -5.71 12.70 -2.18
N TYR A 178 -7.02 12.61 -2.31
CA TYR A 178 -7.79 11.46 -1.83
C TYR A 178 -7.83 10.38 -2.93
N SER A 179 -7.73 9.12 -2.53
CA SER A 179 -7.83 7.98 -3.44
C SER A 179 -8.23 6.70 -2.69
N PRO A 180 -8.59 5.61 -3.39
CA PRO A 180 -8.84 4.31 -2.78
C PRO A 180 -7.70 3.81 -1.87
N ILE A 181 -6.44 4.14 -2.17
CA ILE A 181 -5.28 3.78 -1.34
C ILE A 181 -5.34 4.48 0.01
N VAL A 182 -5.71 5.77 0.03
CA VAL A 182 -5.93 6.53 1.26
C VAL A 182 -7.07 5.92 2.08
N GLU A 183 -8.13 5.46 1.42
CA GLU A 183 -9.27 4.89 2.12
C GLU A 183 -8.99 3.52 2.72
N ILE A 184 -8.26 2.66 2.01
CA ILE A 184 -8.00 1.27 2.40
C ILE A 184 -6.86 1.14 3.42
N PHE A 185 -5.76 1.88 3.24
CA PHE A 185 -4.52 1.66 3.99
C PHE A 185 -4.22 2.77 5.01
N GLN A 186 -4.79 3.97 4.87
CA GLN A 186 -4.41 5.10 5.71
C GLN A 186 -5.26 5.20 6.98
N GLY A 187 -4.63 4.92 8.12
CA GLY A 187 -5.13 5.26 9.44
C GLY A 187 -4.77 6.68 9.86
N LYS A 188 -5.44 7.18 10.90
CA LYS A 188 -5.11 8.45 11.56
C LYS A 188 -4.99 8.25 13.06
N ALA A 189 -4.08 8.97 13.70
CA ALA A 189 -3.91 8.95 15.15
C ALA A 189 -3.60 10.35 15.68
N VAL A 190 -3.90 10.60 16.95
CA VAL A 190 -3.49 11.81 17.67
C VAL A 190 -2.39 11.43 18.67
N SER A 191 -1.34 12.23 18.74
CA SER A 191 -0.31 12.09 19.78
C SER A 191 -0.77 12.82 21.04
N GLY A 192 -0.73 12.21 22.22
CA GLY A 192 -1.15 12.90 23.45
C GLY A 192 -0.33 14.15 23.80
N SER A 193 0.87 14.31 23.21
CA SER A 193 1.71 15.51 23.33
C SER A 193 1.40 16.61 22.30
N GLN A 194 0.74 16.27 21.20
CA GLN A 194 0.43 17.17 20.11
C GLN A 194 -1.00 16.89 19.67
N SER A 195 -1.93 17.82 19.92
CA SER A 195 -3.33 17.73 19.44
C SER A 195 -3.48 17.70 17.91
N GLN A 196 -2.39 17.47 17.18
CA GLN A 196 -2.34 17.30 15.75
C GLN A 196 -2.59 15.83 15.39
N GLU A 197 -3.48 15.63 14.43
CA GLU A 197 -3.71 14.34 13.82
C GLU A 197 -2.60 14.01 12.81
N ILE A 198 -2.05 12.81 12.93
CA ILE A 198 -1.02 12.25 12.07
C ILE A 198 -1.57 11.06 11.29
N SER A 199 -1.29 11.02 10.00
CA SER A 199 -1.66 9.88 9.14
C SER A 199 -0.58 8.80 9.22
N PHE A 200 -0.98 7.53 9.08
CA PHE A 200 -0.06 6.39 8.99
C PHE A 200 -0.62 5.33 8.04
N GLU A 201 0.25 4.70 7.26
CA GLU A 201 -0.08 3.55 6.40
C GLU A 201 0.35 2.20 7.02
N LYS A 202 1.25 2.26 8.00
CA LYS A 202 1.87 1.10 8.67
C LYS A 202 2.35 1.45 10.07
N SER A 203 2.42 0.45 10.93
CA SER A 203 2.90 0.58 12.30
C SER A 203 4.14 -0.28 12.55
N ARG A 204 5.22 0.36 12.99
CA ARG A 204 6.44 -0.34 13.40
C ARG A 204 6.26 -0.94 14.79
N VAL A 205 6.50 -2.24 14.95
CA VAL A 205 6.35 -3.01 16.20
C VAL A 205 7.63 -3.74 16.56
N SER A 206 7.82 -4.00 17.86
CA SER A 206 8.83 -4.93 18.38
C SER A 206 8.10 -6.15 18.93
N LEU A 207 8.51 -7.35 18.51
CA LEU A 207 7.99 -8.61 19.04
C LEU A 207 8.80 -9.08 20.26
N LYS A 208 9.91 -8.42 20.57
CA LYS A 208 10.83 -8.81 21.62
C LYS A 208 10.20 -8.58 23.00
N GLY A 209 10.12 -9.65 23.80
CA GLY A 209 9.64 -9.58 25.18
C GLY A 209 8.11 -9.51 25.34
N PHE A 210 7.36 -9.74 24.27
CA PHE A 210 5.90 -9.83 24.32
C PHE A 210 5.44 -11.28 24.13
N SER A 211 4.28 -11.61 24.68
CA SER A 211 3.71 -12.96 24.61
C SER A 211 2.80 -13.17 23.40
N ASN A 212 2.26 -12.08 22.84
CA ASN A 212 1.35 -12.09 21.71
C ASN A 212 1.43 -10.79 20.91
N ILE A 213 0.86 -10.79 19.70
CA ILE A 213 0.94 -9.65 18.78
C ILE A 213 0.12 -8.43 19.25
N GLN A 214 -0.97 -8.65 19.99
CA GLN A 214 -1.78 -7.56 20.55
C GLN A 214 -0.94 -6.71 21.52
N GLU A 215 -0.20 -7.35 22.43
CA GLU A 215 0.67 -6.67 23.40
C GLU A 215 1.77 -5.87 22.70
N ALA A 216 2.40 -6.45 21.67
CA ALA A 216 3.42 -5.78 20.86
C ALA A 216 2.85 -4.55 20.14
N PHE A 217 1.64 -4.68 19.57
CA PHE A 217 0.95 -3.58 18.90
C PHE A 217 0.55 -2.47 19.88
N ASP A 218 -0.09 -2.81 21.01
CA ASP A 218 -0.48 -1.87 22.05
C ASP A 218 0.72 -1.13 22.64
N SER A 219 1.83 -1.83 22.84
CA SER A 219 3.09 -1.23 23.26
C SER A 219 3.58 -0.19 22.24
N SER A 220 3.51 -0.50 20.94
CA SER A 220 3.92 0.43 19.88
C SER A 220 3.09 1.72 19.87
N LEU A 221 1.81 1.66 20.23
CA LEU A 221 0.93 2.82 20.36
C LEU A 221 1.26 3.62 21.63
N LYS A 222 1.46 2.93 22.76
CA LYS A 222 1.81 3.54 24.06
C LYS A 222 3.14 4.29 24.01
N VAL A 223 4.19 3.68 23.44
CA VAL A 223 5.53 4.30 23.32
C VAL A 223 5.46 5.62 22.56
N LYS A 224 4.60 5.72 21.56
CA LYS A 224 4.40 6.93 20.76
C LYS A 224 3.30 7.85 21.31
N ASN A 225 2.69 7.49 22.45
CA ASN A 225 1.52 8.14 23.03
C ASN A 225 0.40 8.39 21.99
N ARG A 226 0.14 7.40 21.13
CA ARG A 226 -0.81 7.51 20.01
C ARG A 226 -2.16 6.93 20.37
N LYS A 227 -3.21 7.67 20.05
CA LYS A 227 -4.59 7.17 20.03
C LYS A 227 -5.11 7.18 18.60
N ILE A 228 -5.49 6.02 18.07
CA ILE A 228 -6.04 5.90 16.71
C ILE A 228 -7.42 6.56 16.64
N THR A 229 -7.60 7.47 15.68
CA THR A 229 -8.84 8.23 15.42
C THR A 229 -9.56 7.73 14.17
N LYS A 230 -8.83 7.37 13.11
CA LYS A 230 -9.34 6.64 11.94
C LYS A 230 -8.66 5.28 11.87
N LYS A 231 -9.45 4.20 11.90
CA LYS A 231 -8.95 2.85 11.66
C LYS A 231 -8.94 2.61 10.16
N PRO A 232 -7.82 2.14 9.58
CA PRO A 232 -7.83 1.71 8.19
C PRO A 232 -8.54 0.34 8.06
N PRO A 233 -9.21 0.05 6.94
CA PRO A 233 -9.67 -1.30 6.59
C PRO A 233 -8.54 -2.34 6.59
N VAL A 234 -7.32 -1.94 6.21
CA VAL A 234 -6.11 -2.76 6.27
C VAL A 234 -5.12 -2.20 7.28
N LEU A 235 -4.68 -3.03 8.22
CA LEU A 235 -3.61 -2.71 9.17
C LEU A 235 -2.33 -3.46 8.78
N VAL A 236 -1.25 -2.71 8.52
CA VAL A 236 0.07 -3.29 8.22
C VAL A 236 1.03 -3.04 9.38
N LEU A 237 1.66 -4.11 9.86
CA LEU A 237 2.71 -4.04 10.87
C LEU A 237 4.09 -4.33 10.26
N VAL A 238 5.08 -3.51 10.60
CA VAL A 238 6.48 -3.72 10.24
C VAL A 238 7.24 -4.15 11.49
N VAL A 239 7.80 -5.35 11.48
CA VAL A 239 8.54 -5.90 12.61
C VAL A 239 9.95 -5.33 12.61
N LYS A 240 10.35 -4.69 13.72
CA LYS A 240 11.68 -4.08 13.90
C LYS A 240 12.59 -4.86 14.81
N GLU A 241 12.03 -5.65 15.72
CA GLU A 241 12.78 -6.53 16.60
C GLU A 241 12.04 -7.85 16.74
N GLN A 242 12.79 -8.95 16.61
CA GLN A 242 12.23 -10.29 16.62
C GLN A 242 12.00 -10.80 18.04
N GLY A 243 11.04 -11.72 18.17
CA GLY A 243 10.68 -12.39 19.41
C GLY A 243 10.07 -13.77 19.12
N GLY A 244 9.84 -14.56 20.17
CA GLY A 244 9.30 -15.92 20.06
C GLY A 244 7.78 -15.99 19.97
N ILE A 245 7.14 -15.02 19.31
CA ILE A 245 5.68 -14.97 19.19
C ILE A 245 5.23 -15.92 18.07
N ASP A 246 4.26 -16.78 18.39
CA ASP A 246 3.54 -17.55 17.38
C ASP A 246 2.54 -16.62 16.67
N ILE A 247 2.84 -16.25 15.43
CA ILE A 247 2.01 -15.34 14.65
C ILE A 247 0.84 -16.06 13.96
N LEU A 248 0.87 -17.39 13.87
CA LEU A 248 -0.23 -18.19 13.32
C LEU A 248 -1.32 -18.41 14.38
N ASN A 249 -0.92 -18.69 15.62
CA ASN A 249 -1.83 -18.88 16.76
C ASN A 249 -1.97 -17.60 17.58
N GLY A 250 -3.13 -16.94 17.53
CA GLY A 250 -3.34 -15.63 18.20
C GLY A 250 -3.12 -14.43 17.27
N SER A 251 -3.39 -14.63 15.99
CA SER A 251 -3.16 -13.69 14.89
C SER A 251 -4.16 -12.53 14.80
N ASN A 252 -4.86 -12.18 15.89
CA ASN A 252 -5.90 -11.17 15.87
C ASN A 252 -5.50 -9.95 16.69
N ILE A 253 -5.76 -8.77 16.16
CA ILE A 253 -5.53 -7.49 16.83
C ILE A 253 -6.89 -6.81 17.04
N SER A 254 -7.27 -6.61 18.30
CA SER A 254 -8.43 -5.83 18.68
C SER A 254 -8.06 -4.36 18.80
N LEU A 255 -8.84 -3.50 18.14
CA LEU A 255 -8.72 -2.05 18.22
C LEU A 255 -10.10 -1.46 18.50
N GLY A 256 -10.40 -1.21 19.78
CA GLY A 256 -11.74 -0.82 20.21
C GLY A 256 -12.75 -1.96 19.98
N SER A 257 -13.83 -1.68 19.26
CA SER A 257 -14.85 -2.69 18.91
C SER A 257 -14.54 -3.50 17.65
N HIS A 258 -13.40 -3.25 17.00
CA HIS A 258 -13.04 -3.87 15.72
C HIS A 258 -11.94 -4.89 15.95
N THR A 259 -12.01 -6.03 15.27
CA THR A 259 -10.98 -7.06 15.31
C THR A 259 -10.35 -7.19 13.93
N PHE A 260 -9.03 -7.15 13.88
CA PHE A 260 -8.23 -7.32 12.69
C PHE A 260 -7.68 -8.74 12.66
N SER A 261 -7.89 -9.46 11.56
CA SER A 261 -7.33 -10.80 11.36
C SER A 261 -6.17 -10.78 10.39
N LEU A 262 -5.12 -11.54 10.71
CA LEU A 262 -3.97 -11.72 9.83
C LEU A 262 -4.39 -12.49 8.57
N CYS A 263 -4.09 -11.93 7.41
CA CYS A 263 -4.38 -12.53 6.11
C CYS A 263 -3.11 -13.02 5.40
N SER A 264 -2.01 -12.30 5.58
CA SER A 264 -0.75 -12.61 4.93
C SER A 264 0.42 -12.00 5.70
N PHE A 265 1.62 -12.55 5.49
CA PHE A 265 2.84 -12.01 6.07
C PHE A 265 4.08 -12.38 5.25
N ILE A 266 5.16 -11.63 5.46
CA ILE A 266 6.45 -11.82 4.80
C ILE A 266 7.49 -12.14 5.86
N THR A 267 8.36 -13.11 5.58
CA THR A 267 9.53 -13.42 6.39
C THR A 267 10.81 -13.35 5.56
N GLU A 268 11.96 -13.28 6.23
CA GLU A 268 13.27 -13.35 5.60
C GLU A 268 14.20 -14.23 6.44
N GLU A 269 14.94 -15.10 5.75
CA GLU A 269 16.02 -15.89 6.32
C GLU A 269 17.27 -15.71 5.46
N ASN A 270 18.33 -15.16 6.04
CA ASN A 270 19.54 -14.78 5.31
C ASN A 270 19.23 -13.82 4.15
N THR A 271 19.32 -14.30 2.91
CA THR A 271 19.02 -13.53 1.70
C THR A 271 17.77 -14.01 0.97
N MET A 272 17.07 -15.02 1.52
CA MET A 272 15.86 -15.58 0.92
C MET A 272 14.64 -15.02 1.64
N SER A 273 13.64 -14.64 0.86
CA SER A 273 12.37 -14.17 1.40
C SER A 273 11.24 -15.14 1.11
N TYR A 274 10.29 -15.21 2.03
CA TYR A 274 9.10 -16.03 1.88
C TYR A 274 7.88 -15.15 2.14
N CYS A 275 6.76 -15.47 1.47
CA CYS A 275 5.47 -14.91 1.85
C CYS A 275 4.48 -16.01 2.16
N TYR A 276 3.58 -15.72 3.07
CA TYR A 276 2.60 -16.65 3.58
C TYR A 276 1.23 -16.03 3.49
N VAL A 277 0.26 -16.80 3.05
CA VAL A 277 -1.10 -16.33 2.81
C VAL A 277 -2.10 -17.29 3.42
N LYS A 278 -3.19 -16.73 3.93
CA LYS A 278 -4.33 -17.49 4.42
C LYS A 278 -5.28 -17.79 3.26
N ASP A 279 -5.75 -19.02 3.19
CA ASP A 279 -6.79 -19.48 2.27
C ASP A 279 -7.79 -20.36 3.04
N GLY A 280 -8.99 -19.83 3.25
CA GLY A 280 -9.96 -20.37 4.20
C GLY A 280 -9.36 -20.49 5.61
N GLU A 281 -9.33 -21.70 6.16
CA GLU A 281 -8.72 -22.00 7.46
C GLU A 281 -7.24 -22.41 7.38
N GLY A 282 -6.69 -22.53 6.17
CA GLY A 282 -5.32 -23.00 5.93
C GLY A 282 -4.33 -21.87 5.66
N TRP A 283 -3.06 -22.14 5.92
CA TRP A 283 -1.94 -21.28 5.53
C TRP A 283 -1.12 -21.94 4.42
N HIS A 284 -0.61 -21.12 3.50
CA HIS A 284 0.27 -21.54 2.42
C HIS A 284 1.49 -20.63 2.34
N GLY A 285 2.67 -21.21 2.16
CA GLY A 285 3.94 -20.51 2.01
C GLY A 285 4.42 -20.54 0.56
N TYR A 286 4.86 -19.39 0.07
CA TYR A 286 5.53 -19.21 -1.22
C TYR A 286 7.03 -19.06 -0.94
N GLY A 287 7.83 -19.94 -1.54
CA GLY A 287 9.29 -19.88 -1.50
C GLY A 287 9.92 -20.40 -2.79
N ALA A 288 11.25 -20.50 -2.82
CA ALA A 288 12.00 -20.95 -3.99
C ALA A 288 11.63 -22.36 -4.47
N GLY A 289 11.10 -23.21 -3.58
CA GLY A 289 10.64 -24.58 -3.90
C GLY A 289 9.22 -24.65 -4.47
N GLY A 290 8.56 -23.51 -4.67
CA GLY A 290 7.14 -23.42 -5.03
C GLY A 290 6.26 -23.17 -3.81
N VAL A 291 4.99 -23.56 -3.93
CA VAL A 291 3.98 -23.33 -2.89
C VAL A 291 3.75 -24.56 -2.04
N GLU A 292 3.78 -24.39 -0.72
CA GLU A 292 3.58 -25.46 0.26
C GLU A 292 2.52 -25.11 1.30
N LYS A 293 1.90 -26.13 1.88
CA LYS A 293 0.92 -25.97 2.96
C LYS A 293 1.63 -25.84 4.30
N ILE A 294 1.23 -24.84 5.09
CA ILE A 294 1.75 -24.57 6.42
C ILE A 294 0.74 -25.06 7.45
N LEU A 295 1.18 -25.91 8.37
CA LEU A 295 0.32 -26.49 9.41
C LEU A 295 0.60 -25.83 10.76
N GLU A 296 1.86 -25.52 11.04
CA GLU A 296 2.32 -24.99 12.32
C GLU A 296 3.42 -23.93 12.13
N MET A 297 3.67 -23.13 13.18
CA MET A 297 4.69 -22.07 13.13
C MET A 297 6.10 -22.61 12.85
N LYS A 298 6.38 -23.87 13.19
CA LYS A 298 7.67 -24.53 12.89
C LYS A 298 7.92 -24.74 11.39
N ASP A 299 6.86 -24.70 10.58
CA ASP A 299 6.93 -24.85 9.13
C ASP A 299 7.22 -23.49 8.46
N VAL A 300 7.17 -22.38 9.21
CA VAL A 300 7.49 -21.04 8.72
C VAL A 300 9.00 -20.84 8.72
N CYS A 301 9.57 -20.61 7.55
CA CYS A 301 10.97 -20.26 7.35
C CYS A 301 11.21 -18.78 7.66
N GLY A 302 12.33 -18.47 8.33
CA GLY A 302 12.78 -17.10 8.59
C GLY A 302 12.01 -16.34 9.66
N TYR A 303 12.30 -15.05 9.76
CA TYR A 303 11.73 -14.16 10.76
C TYR A 303 10.73 -13.19 10.13
N PRO A 304 9.61 -12.87 10.79
CA PRO A 304 8.60 -11.97 10.24
C PRO A 304 9.15 -10.56 10.04
N LEU A 305 8.87 -9.98 8.89
CA LEU A 305 9.23 -8.61 8.52
C LEU A 305 7.99 -7.72 8.40
N MET A 306 6.94 -8.21 7.76
CA MET A 306 5.70 -7.48 7.55
C MET A 306 4.50 -8.41 7.76
N LEU A 307 3.49 -7.90 8.45
CA LEU A 307 2.25 -8.60 8.77
C LEU A 307 1.07 -7.78 8.25
N PHE A 308 0.16 -8.39 7.50
CA PHE A 308 -0.96 -7.73 6.85
C PHE A 308 -2.29 -8.24 7.41
N TYR A 309 -3.06 -7.33 7.98
CA TYR A 309 -4.33 -7.63 8.62
C TYR A 309 -5.49 -6.90 7.95
N THR A 310 -6.66 -7.50 7.96
CA THR A 310 -7.91 -6.85 7.53
C THR A 310 -8.90 -6.78 8.67
N CYS A 311 -9.68 -5.71 8.71
CA CYS A 311 -10.76 -5.58 9.68
C CYS A 311 -11.87 -6.61 9.41
N ASN A 312 -12.31 -7.30 10.46
CA ASN A 312 -13.54 -8.09 10.47
C ASN A 312 -14.65 -7.15 10.96
N GLU A 313 -15.60 -6.82 10.08
CA GLU A 313 -16.85 -6.12 10.43
C GLU A 313 -18.01 -7.08 10.61
#